data_AF-A0A543KMY8-F1
#
_entry.id   AF-A0A543KMY8-F1
#
_cell.length_a   1.000
_cell.length_b   1.000
_cell.length_c   1.000
_cell.angle_alpha   90.00
_cell.angle_beta   90.00
_cell.angle_gamma   90.00
#
_symmetry.space_group_name_H-M   'P 1'
#
loop_
_entity.id
_entity.type
_entity.pdbx_description
1 polymer ?
#
loop_
_entity_poly.entity_id
_entity_poly.type
_entity_poly.pdbx_seq_one_letter_code
_entity_poly.pdbx_strand_id
1 'polypeptide(L)'
;MSTVQVPRSRRRRRGPRPVAVLAALGVVTALAAPALAVTATFGNPAVPRPWGDGYEHFTVVDTNNPAPFDGYFTSIDFFAGWAGAVRFVVVDSDYTVTWLSEVVEVAAPGAHTADFDESVGVTEGSNLGFYAVGRSVVVMDYGFGAPAPYEANLSGPPEVGEPLELEHPLDQVAHRVYSLNAQITAASPEVCKKGGWELYGYPNQGQCIASVVAAPASRHRP
;
A
#
# COMPACT_ATOMS: atom_id res chain seq x y z
N MET A 1 -33.49 -54.60 67.22
CA MET A 1 -33.46 -54.40 68.70
C MET A 1 -32.17 -53.66 69.01
N SER A 2 -32.10 -52.50 69.66
CA SER A 2 -33.10 -51.67 70.30
C SER A 2 -32.68 -50.21 70.19
N THR A 3 -33.68 -49.37 69.98
CA THR A 3 -33.71 -47.92 70.02
C THR A 3 -33.35 -47.37 71.40
N VAL A 4 -32.59 -46.28 71.44
CA VAL A 4 -32.64 -45.29 72.54
C VAL A 4 -32.67 -43.89 71.92
N GLN A 5 -33.60 -43.08 72.41
CA GLN A 5 -34.05 -41.81 71.86
C GLN A 5 -33.81 -40.67 72.89
N VAL A 6 -33.54 -39.45 72.39
CA VAL A 6 -33.91 -38.11 72.95
C VAL A 6 -32.98 -37.59 74.09
N PRO A 7 -32.62 -36.26 74.19
CA PRO A 7 -33.43 -35.08 73.86
C PRO A 7 -32.83 -33.93 73.03
N ARG A 8 -33.78 -33.20 72.45
CA ARG A 8 -33.68 -31.89 71.78
C ARG A 8 -33.26 -30.78 72.75
N SER A 9 -32.37 -29.88 72.32
CA SER A 9 -32.23 -28.54 72.91
C SER A 9 -32.19 -27.42 71.87
N ARG A 10 -33.29 -26.68 71.86
CA ARG A 10 -33.50 -25.24 71.63
C ARG A 10 -32.51 -24.42 70.78
N ARG A 11 -33.06 -23.99 69.63
CA ARG A 11 -33.14 -22.59 69.13
C ARG A 11 -32.08 -21.60 69.64
N ARG A 12 -31.26 -21.08 68.71
CA ARG A 12 -31.06 -19.61 68.57
C ARG A 12 -31.02 -19.21 67.09
N ARG A 13 -32.05 -18.47 66.70
CA ARG A 13 -32.07 -17.64 65.48
C ARG A 13 -30.97 -16.57 65.62
N ARG A 14 -30.02 -16.52 64.69
CA ARG A 14 -29.28 -15.30 64.36
C ARG A 14 -29.44 -15.11 62.86
N GLY A 15 -30.12 -14.03 62.51
CA GLY A 15 -30.49 -13.70 61.14
C GLY A 15 -29.26 -13.44 60.25
N PRO A 16 -29.48 -13.41 58.92
CA PRO A 16 -28.44 -13.06 57.98
C PRO A 16 -28.01 -11.61 58.25
N ARG A 17 -26.72 -11.41 58.53
CA ARG A 17 -26.11 -10.08 58.44
C ARG A 17 -26.01 -9.75 56.95
N PRO A 18 -26.62 -8.67 56.45
CA PRO A 18 -26.34 -8.19 55.11
C PRO A 18 -24.88 -7.71 55.10
N VAL A 19 -24.00 -8.50 54.48
CA VAL A 19 -22.68 -8.02 54.08
C VAL A 19 -22.96 -7.03 52.96
N ALA A 20 -22.85 -5.74 53.27
CA ALA A 20 -22.91 -4.67 52.29
C ALA A 20 -21.72 -4.84 51.34
N VAL A 21 -21.95 -5.45 50.18
CA VAL A 21 -21.02 -5.45 49.06
C VAL A 21 -21.07 -4.03 48.48
N LEU A 22 -20.15 -3.19 48.93
CA LEU A 22 -19.85 -1.91 48.29
C LEU A 22 -19.31 -2.21 46.89
N ALA A 23 -20.20 -2.21 45.90
CA ALA A 23 -19.86 -2.19 44.49
C ALA A 23 -19.24 -0.83 44.18
N ALA A 24 -17.93 -0.72 44.34
CA ALA A 24 -17.16 0.37 43.77
C ALA A 24 -17.13 0.16 42.25
N LEU A 25 -18.13 0.69 41.54
CA LEU A 25 -18.07 0.93 40.11
C LEU A 25 -16.98 1.98 39.86
N GLY A 26 -15.73 1.54 39.83
CA GLY A 26 -14.65 2.31 39.23
C GLY A 26 -14.94 2.38 37.73
N VAL A 27 -15.47 3.51 37.28
CA VAL A 27 -15.56 3.83 35.86
C VAL A 27 -14.12 3.95 35.36
N VAL A 28 -13.58 2.86 34.83
CA VAL A 28 -12.34 2.87 34.04
C VAL A 28 -12.72 3.51 32.71
N THR A 29 -12.66 4.84 32.63
CA THR A 29 -12.56 5.53 31.34
C THR A 29 -11.22 5.13 30.75
N ALA A 30 -11.19 4.02 30.01
CA ALA A 30 -10.08 3.68 29.15
C ALA A 30 -9.99 4.79 28.10
N LEU A 31 -9.02 5.69 28.28
CA LEU A 31 -8.62 6.64 27.26
C LEU A 31 -8.04 5.81 26.11
N ALA A 32 -8.87 5.52 25.10
CA ALA A 32 -8.38 4.99 23.84
C ALA A 32 -7.54 6.11 23.20
N ALA A 33 -6.22 6.05 23.37
CA ALA A 33 -5.33 6.89 22.59
C ALA A 33 -5.51 6.51 21.11
N PRO A 34 -5.75 7.47 20.20
CA PRO A 34 -5.83 7.17 18.79
C PRO A 34 -4.49 6.57 18.36
N ALA A 35 -4.52 5.34 17.83
CA ALA A 35 -3.36 4.77 17.17
C ALA A 35 -3.04 5.66 15.97
N LEU A 36 -1.89 6.34 16.01
CA LEU A 36 -1.41 7.09 14.86
C LEU A 36 -1.07 6.08 13.76
N ALA A 37 -1.66 6.26 12.59
CA ALA A 37 -1.29 5.51 11.42
C ALA A 37 0.17 5.86 11.08
N VAL A 38 1.02 4.84 10.93
CA VAL A 38 2.40 5.04 10.48
C VAL A 38 2.34 5.40 9.00
N THR A 39 2.91 6.54 8.63
CA THR A 39 2.95 7.02 7.24
C THR A 39 4.39 7.24 6.80
N ALA A 40 4.67 7.01 5.51
CA ALA A 40 5.96 7.32 4.90
C ALA A 40 5.80 7.68 3.42
N THR A 41 6.77 8.40 2.89
CA THR A 41 6.84 8.73 1.46
C THR A 41 7.45 7.58 0.67
N PHE A 42 6.91 7.35 -0.52
CA PHE A 42 7.35 6.40 -1.53
C PHE A 42 7.60 7.13 -2.84
N GLY A 43 8.76 6.96 -3.46
CA GLY A 43 9.21 7.82 -4.55
C GLY A 43 9.85 9.13 -4.07
N ASN A 44 10.00 10.09 -4.98
CA ASN A 44 10.74 11.33 -4.75
C ASN A 44 9.83 12.55 -4.63
N PRO A 45 10.28 13.64 -3.97
CA PRO A 45 9.51 14.87 -3.90
C PRO A 45 9.01 15.36 -5.28
N ALA A 46 7.71 15.67 -5.34
CA ALA A 46 7.01 16.18 -6.52
C ALA A 46 7.27 17.68 -6.73
N VAL A 47 8.52 18.00 -7.08
CA VAL A 47 9.04 19.37 -7.26
C VAL A 47 9.42 19.64 -8.73
N PRO A 48 9.52 20.92 -9.15
CA PRO A 48 10.02 21.22 -10.49
C PRO A 48 11.43 20.64 -10.69
N ARG A 49 11.68 20.05 -11.87
CA ARG A 49 13.00 19.57 -12.31
C ARG A 49 13.28 20.04 -13.75
N PRO A 50 14.56 20.21 -14.14
CA PRO A 50 14.95 20.85 -15.40
C PRO A 50 14.74 20.00 -16.65
N TRP A 51 14.63 18.67 -16.53
CA TRP A 51 14.56 17.77 -17.69
C TRP A 51 13.24 17.00 -17.73
N GLY A 52 12.88 16.49 -18.89
CA GLY A 52 11.92 15.41 -19.02
C GLY A 52 12.30 14.56 -20.21
N ASP A 53 11.89 13.30 -20.21
CA ASP A 53 12.25 12.38 -21.27
C ASP A 53 11.63 12.77 -22.62
N GLY A 54 12.44 12.57 -23.66
CA GLY A 54 11.98 12.68 -25.05
C GLY A 54 11.35 11.40 -25.59
N TYR A 55 11.37 10.31 -24.81
CA TYR A 55 10.79 9.03 -25.19
C TYR A 55 9.26 9.07 -25.12
N GLU A 56 8.64 8.19 -25.91
CA GLU A 56 7.22 7.98 -26.03
C GLU A 56 6.90 6.50 -25.85
N HIS A 57 5.73 6.21 -25.27
CA HIS A 57 5.25 4.84 -25.07
C HIS A 57 6.29 3.94 -24.40
N PHE A 58 6.88 4.42 -23.30
CA PHE A 58 7.90 3.72 -22.52
C PHE A 58 7.54 3.76 -21.03
N THR A 59 7.97 2.75 -20.29
CA THR A 59 7.87 2.69 -18.83
C THR A 59 9.21 2.99 -18.21
N VAL A 60 9.20 3.72 -17.09
CA VAL A 60 10.38 3.91 -16.24
C VAL A 60 10.02 3.75 -14.78
N VAL A 61 10.93 3.14 -14.03
CA VAL A 61 10.81 2.88 -12.60
C VAL A 61 11.84 3.71 -11.86
N ASP A 62 11.38 4.44 -10.84
CA ASP A 62 12.25 5.17 -9.95
C ASP A 62 12.62 4.31 -8.73
N THR A 63 13.91 4.00 -8.60
CA THR A 63 14.43 3.07 -7.57
C THR A 63 15.05 3.78 -6.38
N ASN A 64 14.96 5.12 -6.32
CA ASN A 64 15.67 5.92 -5.31
C ASN A 64 15.07 5.80 -3.91
N ASN A 65 13.75 5.64 -3.83
CA ASN A 65 12.97 5.65 -2.59
C ASN A 65 11.90 4.56 -2.66
N PRO A 66 12.30 3.28 -2.52
CA PRO A 66 11.35 2.17 -2.49
C PRO A 66 10.41 2.31 -1.27
N ALA A 67 9.28 1.60 -1.33
CA ALA A 67 8.35 1.53 -0.22
C ALA A 67 9.06 0.97 1.04
N PRO A 68 9.03 1.68 2.18
CA PRO A 68 9.80 1.29 3.38
C PRO A 68 9.12 0.23 4.25
N PHE A 69 7.87 -0.11 3.94
CA PHE A 69 7.07 -1.14 4.61
C PHE A 69 5.85 -1.48 3.77
N ASP A 70 5.19 -2.59 4.12
CA ASP A 70 3.90 -2.97 3.55
C ASP A 70 2.82 -1.94 3.90
N GLY A 71 2.06 -1.50 2.91
CA GLY A 71 1.06 -0.48 3.11
C GLY A 71 0.25 -0.20 1.88
N TYR A 72 -0.33 1.00 1.85
CA TYR A 72 -1.14 1.46 0.74
C TYR A 72 -1.15 2.96 0.58
N PHE A 73 -1.47 3.41 -0.62
CA PHE A 73 -1.71 4.81 -0.95
C PHE A 73 -3.04 4.97 -1.71
N THR A 74 -3.53 6.20 -1.81
CA THR A 74 -4.75 6.56 -2.57
C THR A 74 -4.52 7.71 -3.53
N SER A 75 -3.32 8.30 -3.52
CA SER A 75 -2.96 9.37 -4.45
C SER A 75 -1.46 9.36 -4.74
N ILE A 76 -1.11 9.94 -5.89
CA ILE A 76 0.27 10.20 -6.30
C ILE A 76 0.40 11.70 -6.59
N ASP A 77 1.36 12.34 -5.93
CA ASP A 77 1.78 13.70 -6.24
C ASP A 77 2.91 13.65 -7.27
N PHE A 78 2.84 14.49 -8.30
CA PHE A 78 3.86 14.57 -9.34
C PHE A 78 4.00 15.98 -9.90
N PHE A 79 5.15 16.26 -10.54
CA PHE A 79 5.36 17.51 -11.26
C PHE A 79 5.41 17.26 -12.77
N ALA A 80 4.52 17.91 -13.51
CA ALA A 80 4.46 17.85 -14.96
C ALA A 80 5.20 19.02 -15.60
N GLY A 81 6.04 18.73 -16.60
CA GLY A 81 6.76 19.74 -17.38
C GLY A 81 5.92 20.32 -18.53
N TRP A 82 4.89 19.60 -18.96
CA TRP A 82 4.00 19.93 -20.07
C TRP A 82 2.66 19.19 -19.97
N ALA A 83 1.72 19.56 -20.83
CA ALA A 83 0.46 18.85 -20.98
C ALA A 83 0.64 17.50 -21.69
N GLY A 84 -0.18 16.51 -21.37
CA GLY A 84 -0.11 15.16 -21.95
C GLY A 84 -0.80 14.13 -21.07
N ALA A 85 -0.45 12.86 -21.24
CA ALA A 85 -1.08 11.75 -20.54
C ALA A 85 -0.04 10.80 -19.94
N VAL A 86 -0.34 10.25 -18.76
CA VAL A 86 0.54 9.35 -18.02
C VAL A 86 -0.27 8.24 -17.36
N ARG A 87 0.33 7.07 -17.18
CA ARG A 87 -0.14 6.07 -16.22
C ARG A 87 0.93 5.89 -15.15
N PHE A 88 0.52 5.66 -13.91
CA PHE A 88 1.45 5.30 -12.84
C PHE A 88 1.57 3.79 -12.75
N VAL A 89 2.77 3.32 -12.46
CA VAL A 89 3.07 1.90 -12.32
C VAL A 89 3.72 1.65 -10.96
N VAL A 90 3.35 0.54 -10.33
CA VAL A 90 4.08 -0.01 -9.19
C VAL A 90 4.67 -1.34 -9.64
N VAL A 91 5.94 -1.53 -9.32
CA VAL A 91 6.64 -2.80 -9.51
C VAL A 91 7.19 -3.32 -8.19
N ASP A 92 7.31 -4.64 -8.06
CA ASP A 92 7.99 -5.27 -6.93
C ASP A 92 9.53 -5.20 -7.06
N SER A 93 10.24 -5.88 -6.16
CA SER A 93 11.71 -5.93 -6.16
C SER A 93 12.32 -6.66 -7.36
N ASP A 94 11.52 -7.48 -8.06
CA ASP A 94 11.92 -8.23 -9.25
C ASP A 94 11.50 -7.49 -10.54
N TYR A 95 11.01 -6.25 -10.42
CA TYR A 95 10.44 -5.44 -11.51
C TYR A 95 9.19 -6.06 -12.16
N THR A 96 8.47 -6.92 -11.44
CA THR A 96 7.15 -7.40 -11.86
C THR A 96 6.12 -6.33 -11.59
N VAL A 97 5.30 -6.01 -12.59
CA VAL A 97 4.23 -5.01 -12.46
C VAL A 97 3.15 -5.55 -11.53
N THR A 98 2.95 -4.88 -10.41
CA THR A 98 1.92 -5.25 -9.43
C THR A 98 0.67 -4.38 -9.55
N TRP A 99 0.80 -3.19 -10.13
CA TRP A 99 -0.31 -2.29 -10.39
C TRP A 99 0.00 -1.30 -11.52
N LEU A 100 -1.03 -0.99 -12.30
CA LEU A 100 -1.00 0.03 -13.36
C LEU A 100 -2.29 0.87 -13.27
N SER A 101 -2.15 2.19 -13.20
CA SER A 101 -3.30 3.10 -13.15
C SER A 101 -4.05 3.18 -14.48
N GLU A 102 -5.27 3.73 -14.42
CA GLU A 102 -5.89 4.34 -15.59
C GLU A 102 -5.08 5.53 -16.11
N VAL A 103 -5.44 6.05 -17.30
CA VAL A 103 -4.76 7.22 -17.88
C VAL A 103 -5.12 8.48 -17.08
N VAL A 104 -4.10 9.20 -16.65
CA VAL A 104 -4.20 10.51 -16.01
C VAL A 104 -3.85 11.59 -17.04
N GLU A 105 -4.84 12.43 -17.34
CA GLU A 105 -4.69 13.55 -18.28
C GLU A 105 -4.16 14.79 -17.56
N VAL A 106 -3.13 15.41 -18.13
CA VAL A 106 -2.45 16.60 -17.62
C VAL A 106 -2.71 17.75 -18.57
N ALA A 107 -3.48 18.74 -18.11
CA ALA A 107 -3.86 19.88 -18.95
C ALA A 107 -2.75 20.94 -19.11
N ALA A 108 -1.82 21.05 -18.17
CA ALA A 108 -0.79 22.08 -18.16
C ALA A 108 0.43 21.68 -17.28
N PRO A 109 1.62 22.29 -17.50
CA PRO A 109 2.75 22.15 -16.58
C PRO A 109 2.40 22.58 -15.15
N GLY A 110 3.01 21.95 -14.16
CA GLY A 110 2.84 22.29 -12.74
C GLY A 110 2.84 21.09 -11.81
N ALA A 111 2.55 21.33 -10.53
CA ALA A 111 2.29 20.28 -9.56
C ALA A 111 0.87 19.74 -9.74
N HIS A 112 0.73 18.41 -9.67
CA HIS A 112 -0.52 17.69 -9.82
C HIS A 112 -0.61 16.59 -8.78
N THR A 113 -1.85 16.23 -8.43
CA THR A 113 -2.17 15.06 -7.63
C THR A 113 -3.14 14.21 -8.43
N ALA A 114 -2.81 12.93 -8.59
CA ALA A 114 -3.71 11.92 -9.15
C ALA A 114 -4.33 11.13 -8.00
N ASP A 115 -5.64 11.25 -7.83
CA ASP A 115 -6.40 10.51 -6.81
C ASP A 115 -6.97 9.22 -7.41
N PHE A 116 -7.05 8.16 -6.60
CA PHE A 116 -7.58 6.85 -6.98
C PHE A 116 -8.72 6.46 -6.02
N ASP A 117 -9.84 6.01 -6.61
CA ASP A 117 -11.03 5.59 -5.84
C ASP A 117 -10.75 4.35 -4.99
N GLU A 118 -9.89 3.48 -5.50
CA GLU A 118 -9.40 2.31 -4.80
C GLU A 118 -8.02 2.61 -4.23
N SER A 119 -7.80 2.17 -2.99
CA SER A 119 -6.45 2.15 -2.45
C SER A 119 -5.58 1.26 -3.33
N VAL A 120 -4.28 1.55 -3.40
CA VAL A 120 -3.26 0.73 -4.07
C VAL A 120 -2.29 0.15 -3.05
N GLY A 121 -2.13 -1.17 -3.05
CA GLY A 121 -1.26 -1.89 -2.12
C GLY A 121 0.19 -1.93 -2.60
N VAL A 122 1.13 -1.88 -1.66
CA VAL A 122 2.57 -1.97 -1.90
C VAL A 122 3.22 -2.85 -0.84
N THR A 123 4.27 -3.56 -1.23
CA THR A 123 5.17 -4.28 -0.30
C THR A 123 6.40 -3.45 -0.01
N GLU A 124 7.03 -3.73 1.13
CA GLU A 124 8.41 -3.28 1.38
C GLU A 124 9.30 -3.62 0.17
N GLY A 125 10.03 -2.62 -0.34
CA GLY A 125 10.90 -2.76 -1.51
C GLY A 125 10.22 -2.50 -2.87
N SER A 126 8.90 -2.36 -2.93
CA SER A 126 8.21 -1.92 -4.17
C SER A 126 8.75 -0.59 -4.67
N ASN A 127 8.73 -0.34 -5.98
CA ASN A 127 9.20 0.90 -6.63
C ASN A 127 8.08 1.58 -7.42
N LEU A 128 8.09 2.92 -7.43
CA LEU A 128 7.10 3.74 -8.12
C LEU A 128 7.66 4.16 -9.46
N GLY A 129 6.86 4.08 -10.50
CA GLY A 129 7.22 4.53 -11.83
C GLY A 129 6.04 5.16 -12.56
N PHE A 130 6.25 5.37 -13.85
CA PHE A 130 5.17 5.73 -14.76
C PHE A 130 5.40 5.14 -16.15
N TYR A 131 4.30 4.99 -16.86
CA TYR A 131 4.26 4.76 -18.30
C TYR A 131 3.86 6.04 -19.01
N ALA A 132 4.69 6.50 -19.93
CA ALA A 132 4.42 7.66 -20.76
C ALA A 132 3.52 7.26 -21.94
N VAL A 133 2.25 7.71 -21.95
CA VAL A 133 1.30 7.39 -23.03
C VAL A 133 1.68 8.08 -24.34
N GLY A 134 2.42 9.19 -24.26
CA GLY A 134 3.11 9.83 -25.37
C GLY A 134 4.47 10.31 -24.84
N ARG A 135 4.88 11.53 -25.17
CA ARG A 135 6.06 12.13 -24.54
C ARG A 135 5.90 12.23 -23.02
N SER A 136 6.86 11.72 -22.25
CA SER A 136 6.83 11.72 -20.77
C SER A 136 6.44 13.07 -20.20
N VAL A 137 5.38 13.18 -19.40
CA VAL A 137 5.03 14.47 -18.76
C VAL A 137 5.79 14.72 -17.46
N VAL A 138 6.31 13.66 -16.81
CA VAL A 138 6.94 13.75 -15.50
C VAL A 138 8.40 14.18 -15.64
N VAL A 139 8.76 15.27 -14.96
CA VAL A 139 10.12 15.84 -15.04
C VAL A 139 11.12 15.08 -14.17
N MET A 140 12.40 15.17 -14.51
CA MET A 140 13.51 14.49 -13.87
C MET A 140 14.77 15.34 -13.74
N ASP A 141 15.69 14.86 -12.89
CA ASP A 141 17.09 15.30 -12.81
C ASP A 141 18.04 14.18 -13.24
N TYR A 142 19.15 14.54 -13.88
CA TYR A 142 20.26 13.62 -14.16
C TYR A 142 21.30 13.65 -13.04
N GLY A 143 21.92 12.51 -12.76
CA GLY A 143 23.19 12.44 -12.04
C GLY A 143 23.09 12.50 -10.51
N PHE A 144 21.88 12.34 -9.96
CA PHE A 144 21.66 12.15 -8.53
C PHE A 144 20.99 10.78 -8.32
N GLY A 145 21.37 10.04 -7.28
CA GLY A 145 20.66 8.83 -6.87
C GLY A 145 21.00 7.52 -7.60
N ALA A 146 20.12 6.52 -7.44
CA ALA A 146 20.18 5.20 -8.05
C ALA A 146 19.74 5.25 -9.54
N PRO A 147 20.13 4.25 -10.34
CA PRO A 147 19.70 4.18 -11.73
C PRO A 147 18.19 3.94 -11.85
N ALA A 148 17.56 4.59 -12.83
CA ALA A 148 16.14 4.38 -13.13
C ALA A 148 16.00 3.42 -14.32
N PRO A 149 15.57 2.16 -14.12
CA PRO A 149 15.39 1.21 -15.20
C PRO A 149 14.19 1.59 -16.06
N TYR A 150 14.30 1.38 -17.36
CA TYR A 150 13.26 1.74 -18.32
C TYR A 150 13.17 0.72 -19.45
N GLU A 151 11.97 0.62 -20.02
CA GLU A 151 11.70 -0.16 -21.23
C GLU A 151 12.05 0.64 -22.49
N ALA A 152 12.16 -0.05 -23.62
CA ALA A 152 12.43 0.54 -24.92
C ALA A 152 11.42 1.63 -25.29
N ASN A 153 11.85 2.62 -26.08
CA ASN A 153 10.94 3.57 -26.70
C ASN A 153 9.94 2.81 -27.61
N LEU A 154 8.65 3.12 -27.52
CA LEU A 154 7.57 2.41 -28.22
C LEU A 154 7.34 0.96 -27.77
N SER A 155 7.69 0.59 -26.53
CA SER A 155 7.37 -0.74 -25.96
C SER A 155 5.86 -0.95 -25.79
N GLY A 156 5.09 0.14 -25.62
CA GLY A 156 3.69 0.06 -25.26
C GLY A 156 3.51 -0.03 -23.73
N PRO A 157 2.25 -0.02 -23.25
CA PRO A 157 1.99 -0.10 -21.81
C PRO A 157 2.38 -1.47 -21.27
N PRO A 158 2.93 -1.54 -20.05
CA PRO A 158 3.30 -2.82 -19.46
C PRO A 158 2.05 -3.56 -18.96
N GLU A 159 2.17 -4.88 -18.78
CA GLU A 159 1.06 -5.73 -18.31
C GLU A 159 1.23 -6.09 -16.83
N VAL A 160 0.12 -6.05 -16.06
CA VAL A 160 0.14 -6.47 -14.65
C VAL A 160 0.42 -7.96 -14.56
N GLY A 161 1.39 -8.33 -13.72
CA GLY A 161 1.82 -9.70 -13.50
C GLY A 161 3.05 -10.12 -14.31
N GLU A 162 3.54 -9.26 -15.19
CA GLU A 162 4.72 -9.53 -16.00
C GLU A 162 5.92 -8.67 -15.54
N PRO A 163 7.16 -9.20 -15.63
CA PRO A 163 8.36 -8.41 -15.42
C PRO A 163 8.56 -7.40 -16.56
N LEU A 164 9.06 -6.22 -16.24
CA LEU A 164 9.44 -5.23 -17.26
C LEU A 164 10.60 -5.73 -18.13
N GLU A 165 10.52 -5.51 -19.44
CA GLU A 165 11.60 -5.79 -20.38
C GLU A 165 12.52 -4.57 -20.50
N LEU A 166 13.56 -4.52 -19.66
CA LEU A 166 14.48 -3.39 -19.59
C LEU A 166 15.35 -3.26 -20.86
N GLU A 167 15.44 -2.05 -21.41
CA GLU A 167 16.24 -1.74 -22.61
C GLU A 167 17.73 -2.00 -22.39
N HIS A 168 18.22 -1.78 -21.17
CA HIS A 168 19.62 -1.95 -20.81
C HIS A 168 19.80 -2.70 -19.49
N PRO A 169 20.93 -3.39 -19.31
CA PRO A 169 21.36 -3.89 -18.01
C PRO A 169 21.37 -2.80 -16.93
N LEU A 170 21.09 -3.19 -15.68
CA LEU A 170 20.97 -2.26 -14.54
C LEU A 170 22.25 -1.45 -14.25
N ASP A 171 23.42 -1.91 -14.71
CA ASP A 171 24.70 -1.23 -14.58
C ASP A 171 24.98 -0.22 -15.71
N GLN A 172 24.11 -0.14 -16.73
CA GLN A 172 24.22 0.75 -17.88
C GLN A 172 23.08 1.78 -17.98
N VAL A 173 22.12 1.72 -17.06
CA VAL A 173 21.01 2.69 -17.00
C VAL A 173 21.45 4.01 -16.39
N ALA A 174 20.86 5.09 -16.87
CA ALA A 174 21.18 6.42 -16.41
C ALA A 174 20.65 6.68 -14.99
N HIS A 175 21.41 7.42 -14.19
CA HIS A 175 20.96 7.97 -12.93
C HIS A 175 19.94 9.08 -13.20
N ARG A 176 18.66 8.77 -12.95
CA ARG A 176 17.53 9.68 -13.13
C ARG A 176 16.70 9.69 -11.86
N VAL A 177 16.22 10.86 -11.47
CA VAL A 177 15.31 11.04 -10.33
C VAL A 177 14.08 11.76 -10.82
N TYR A 178 12.96 11.06 -10.88
CA TYR A 178 11.71 11.60 -11.39
C TYR A 178 10.92 12.30 -10.29
N SER A 179 10.10 13.27 -10.69
CA SER A 179 9.32 14.08 -9.78
C SER A 179 7.94 13.49 -9.51
N LEU A 180 7.91 12.36 -8.78
CA LEU A 180 6.68 11.73 -8.32
C LEU A 180 6.85 11.01 -6.98
N ASN A 181 5.84 11.08 -6.12
CA ASN A 181 5.74 10.28 -4.90
C ASN A 181 4.29 9.94 -4.53
N ALA A 182 4.15 9.02 -3.59
CA ALA A 182 2.91 8.76 -2.86
C ALA A 182 3.18 8.77 -1.34
N GLN A 183 2.15 9.09 -0.56
CA GLN A 183 2.16 8.83 0.89
C GLN A 183 1.57 7.45 1.16
N ILE A 184 2.41 6.53 1.65
CA ILE A 184 2.01 5.20 2.09
C ILE A 184 1.55 5.28 3.54
N THR A 185 0.38 4.69 3.81
CA THR A 185 -0.06 4.34 5.16
C THR A 185 0.22 2.87 5.42
N ALA A 186 0.88 2.55 6.53
CA ALA A 186 1.22 1.19 6.90
C ALA A 186 -0.03 0.32 7.03
N ALA A 187 0.04 -0.91 6.54
CA ALA A 187 -1.02 -1.89 6.74
C ALA A 187 -1.04 -2.29 8.23
N SER A 188 -2.19 -2.15 8.89
CA SER A 188 -2.38 -2.73 10.22
C SER A 188 -3.04 -4.11 10.12
N PRO A 189 -2.77 -5.04 11.07
CA PRO A 189 -3.51 -6.30 11.14
C PRO A 189 -5.03 -6.11 11.16
N GLU A 190 -5.52 -5.01 11.75
CA GLU A 190 -6.95 -4.63 11.78
C GLU A 190 -7.50 -4.24 10.41
N VAL A 191 -6.70 -3.61 9.55
CA VAL A 191 -7.03 -3.33 8.14
C VAL A 191 -7.05 -4.63 7.34
N CYS A 192 -6.09 -5.54 7.58
CA CYS A 192 -6.08 -6.87 6.93
C CYS A 192 -7.31 -7.72 7.33
N LYS A 193 -7.78 -7.65 8.59
CA LYS A 193 -8.93 -8.42 9.12
C LYS A 193 -10.28 -8.11 8.45
N LYS A 194 -10.43 -6.99 7.75
CA LYS A 194 -11.67 -6.60 7.06
C LYS A 194 -11.69 -6.97 5.56
N GLY A 195 -10.79 -7.84 5.11
CA GLY A 195 -10.63 -8.19 3.70
C GLY A 195 -9.56 -7.36 2.98
N GLY A 196 -8.54 -6.87 3.71
CA GLY A 196 -7.45 -6.10 3.11
C GLY A 196 -6.72 -6.89 2.00
N TRP A 197 -6.55 -6.22 0.86
CA TRP A 197 -5.91 -6.61 -0.42
C TRP A 197 -6.34 -7.98 -0.97
N GLU A 198 -7.62 -8.10 -1.32
CA GLU A 198 -8.10 -9.18 -2.18
C GLU A 198 -7.78 -8.91 -3.65
N LEU A 199 -6.84 -9.67 -4.22
CA LEU A 199 -6.63 -9.75 -5.67
C LEU A 199 -7.36 -10.95 -6.34
N TYR A 200 -8.23 -11.68 -5.64
CA TYR A 200 -8.82 -12.92 -6.18
C TYR A 200 -10.27 -13.26 -5.78
N GLY A 201 -11.06 -12.33 -5.23
CA GLY A 201 -12.46 -12.63 -4.87
C GLY A 201 -12.62 -13.78 -3.86
N TYR A 202 -11.58 -14.04 -3.06
CA TYR A 202 -11.60 -14.97 -1.93
C TYR A 202 -11.33 -14.20 -0.64
N PRO A 203 -12.12 -14.42 0.44
CA PRO A 203 -11.85 -13.83 1.75
C PRO A 203 -10.42 -14.10 2.21
N ASN A 204 -9.64 -13.02 2.36
CA ASN A 204 -8.36 -13.01 3.06
C ASN A 204 -8.50 -13.80 4.38
N GLN A 205 -7.74 -14.89 4.53
CA GLN A 205 -7.77 -15.75 5.73
C GLN A 205 -6.98 -15.19 6.93
N GLY A 206 -6.92 -13.87 7.08
CA GLY A 206 -6.19 -13.19 8.16
C GLY A 206 -4.69 -13.09 7.95
N GLN A 207 -4.20 -13.25 6.72
CA GLN A 207 -2.80 -12.99 6.36
C GLN A 207 -2.72 -11.71 5.53
N CYS A 208 -1.85 -10.77 5.92
CA CYS A 208 -1.51 -9.64 5.06
C CYS A 208 -0.63 -10.18 3.93
N ILE A 209 -1.23 -10.82 2.94
CA ILE A 209 -0.52 -11.34 1.76
C ILE A 209 -0.65 -10.26 0.69
N ALA A 210 0.43 -9.51 0.47
CA ALA A 210 0.62 -8.90 -0.82
C ALA A 210 1.05 -10.00 -1.79
N SER A 211 0.10 -10.56 -2.54
CA SER A 211 0.41 -11.52 -3.61
C SER A 211 -0.03 -10.96 -4.95
N VAL A 212 0.98 -10.73 -5.78
CA VAL A 212 1.01 -10.67 -7.25
C VAL A 212 -0.19 -11.35 -7.92
N VAL A 213 -0.87 -10.65 -8.84
CA VAL A 213 -1.63 -11.33 -9.89
C VAL A 213 -0.65 -11.72 -10.98
N ALA A 214 -0.35 -13.01 -11.11
CA ALA A 214 -0.03 -13.56 -12.41
C ALA A 214 -1.36 -13.72 -13.17
N ALA A 215 -1.45 -13.18 -14.37
CA ALA A 215 -2.64 -13.28 -15.21
C ALA A 215 -3.11 -14.75 -15.36
N PRO A 216 -4.43 -15.03 -15.42
CA PRO A 216 -4.91 -16.38 -15.64
C PRO A 216 -4.45 -16.85 -17.03
N ALA A 217 -3.58 -17.87 -17.03
CA ALA A 217 -3.21 -18.63 -18.23
C ALA A 217 -4.45 -18.88 -19.08
N SER A 218 -4.45 -18.30 -20.28
CA SER A 218 -5.45 -18.55 -21.31
C SER A 218 -5.44 -20.06 -21.61
N ARG A 219 -6.33 -20.80 -20.96
CA ARG A 219 -6.64 -22.17 -21.34
C ARG A 219 -7.42 -22.11 -22.65
N HIS A 220 -6.69 -22.01 -23.75
CA HIS A 220 -7.14 -22.63 -24.99
C HIS A 220 -6.93 -24.14 -24.85
N ARG A 221 -8.05 -24.86 -24.84
CA ARG A 221 -8.14 -26.30 -25.02
C ARG A 221 -9.35 -26.58 -25.91
N PRO A 222 -9.27 -27.67 -26.66
CA PRO A 222 -8.69 -27.79 -28.00
C PRO A 222 -9.58 -27.22 -29.11
#